data_AF-A0A069DMG1-F1
#
_entry.id   AF-A0A069DMG1-F1
#
_cell.length_a   1.000
_cell.length_b   1.000
_cell.length_c   1.000
_cell.angle_alpha   90.00
_cell.angle_beta   90.00
_cell.angle_gamma   90.00
#
_symmetry.space_group_name_H-M   'P 1'
#
loop_
_entity.id
_entity.type
_entity.pdbx_description
1 polymer ?
#
loop_
_entity_poly.entity_id
_entity_poly.type
_entity_poly.pdbx_seq_one_letter_code
_entity_poly.pdbx_strand_id
1 'polypeptide(L)'
;TFIFTRSLQVMKPHVPLIKFRKGSQESTGDLRKANTIHGSADKQQMNTVTRELEDYQLPLKFRRLPLGDSEIEAINSGGCI
;
A
#
# COMPACT_ATOMS: atom_id res chain seq x y z
N THR A 1 -51.09 16.52 6.54
CA THR A 1 -49.64 16.70 6.41
C THR A 1 -48.94 15.78 7.39
N PHE A 2 -48.24 14.76 6.91
CA PHE A 2 -47.51 13.80 7.76
C PHE A 2 -46.17 14.41 8.20
N ILE A 3 -45.87 14.38 9.49
CA ILE A 3 -44.51 14.66 9.99
C ILE A 3 -43.96 13.35 10.55
N PHE A 4 -43.12 12.69 9.76
CA PHE A 4 -42.36 11.53 10.20
C PHE A 4 -41.23 12.00 11.12
N THR A 5 -41.38 11.81 12.42
CA THR A 5 -40.30 12.02 13.39
C THR A 5 -39.35 10.83 13.31
N ARG A 6 -38.24 11.00 12.58
CA ARG A 6 -37.16 10.02 12.51
C ARG A 6 -36.41 10.06 13.85
N SER A 7 -36.57 9.05 14.68
CA SER A 7 -35.78 8.92 15.91
C SER A 7 -34.32 8.63 15.54
N LEU A 8 -33.40 9.48 16.01
CA LEU A 8 -31.97 9.24 15.86
C LEU A 8 -31.56 8.18 16.89
N GLN A 9 -31.32 6.95 16.44
CA GLN A 9 -30.76 5.92 17.29
C GLN A 9 -29.31 6.29 17.64
N VAL A 10 -29.07 6.64 18.90
CA VAL A 10 -27.73 6.92 19.43
C VAL A 10 -26.95 5.61 19.50
N MET A 11 -25.89 5.49 18.69
CA MET A 11 -24.95 4.38 18.84
C MET A 11 -24.22 4.50 20.18
N LYS A 12 -24.12 3.38 20.91
CA LYS A 12 -23.32 3.34 22.14
C LYS A 12 -21.86 3.66 21.80
N PRO A 13 -21.17 4.49 22.62
CA PRO A 13 -19.77 4.80 22.38
C PRO A 13 -18.94 3.51 22.39
N HIS A 14 -18.19 3.30 21.32
CA HIS A 14 -17.30 2.14 21.19
C HIS A 14 -16.14 2.29 22.18
N VAL A 15 -15.97 1.31 23.07
CA VAL A 15 -14.80 1.23 23.96
C VAL A 15 -13.71 0.46 23.22
N PRO A 16 -12.59 1.10 22.83
CA PRO A 16 -11.49 0.39 22.18
C PRO A 16 -10.91 -0.64 23.16
N LEU A 17 -10.91 -1.92 22.79
CA LEU A 17 -10.42 -3.00 23.64
C LEU A 17 -8.89 -3.15 23.61
N ILE A 18 -8.20 -2.36 22.81
CA ILE A 18 -6.74 -2.44 22.70
C ILE A 18 -6.12 -1.84 23.97
N LYS A 19 -5.49 -2.69 24.78
CA LYS A 19 -4.65 -2.29 25.91
C LYS A 19 -3.19 -2.26 25.46
N PHE A 20 -2.62 -1.07 25.36
CA PHE A 20 -1.18 -0.96 25.15
C PHE A 20 -0.45 -1.44 26.40
N ARG A 21 0.60 -2.25 26.20
CA ARG A 21 1.49 -2.62 27.29
C ARG A 21 2.18 -1.34 27.76
N LYS A 22 2.09 -1.01 29.06
CA LYS A 22 2.85 0.10 29.65
C LYS A 22 4.31 -0.13 29.30
N GLY A 23 4.89 0.82 28.57
CA GLY A 23 6.22 0.69 27.97
C GLY A 23 7.22 0.13 28.96
N SER A 24 7.84 -0.97 28.58
CA SER A 24 9.12 -1.35 29.13
C SER A 24 10.08 -0.21 28.77
N GLN A 25 10.79 0.35 29.75
CA GLN A 25 11.95 1.17 29.42
C GLN A 25 13.01 0.22 28.87
N GLU A 26 12.91 -0.08 27.57
CA GLU A 26 13.99 -0.71 26.82
C GLU A 26 15.06 0.39 26.67
N SER A 27 16.06 0.38 27.56
CA SER A 27 17.33 1.04 27.30
C SER A 27 17.83 0.61 25.92
N THR A 28 17.96 1.57 25.02
CA THR A 28 18.75 1.57 23.78
C THR A 28 19.11 0.19 23.22
N GLY A 29 18.40 -0.24 22.18
CA GLY A 29 18.88 -1.30 21.28
C GLY A 29 17.90 -2.47 21.15
N ASP A 30 16.99 -2.34 20.19
CA ASP A 30 16.03 -3.38 19.79
C ASP A 30 16.75 -4.66 19.31
N LEU A 31 16.67 -5.69 20.14
CA LEU A 31 17.05 -7.06 19.87
C LEU A 31 16.05 -7.95 20.63
N ARG A 32 15.02 -8.48 19.94
CA ARG A 32 14.78 -9.95 19.80
C ARG A 32 13.29 -10.34 19.61
N LYS A 33 13.04 -10.93 18.42
CA LYS A 33 12.40 -12.24 18.17
C LYS A 33 11.51 -12.85 19.27
N ALA A 34 10.29 -13.24 18.86
CA ALA A 34 9.71 -14.54 19.22
C ALA A 34 8.96 -15.13 18.00
N ASN A 35 9.34 -16.36 17.63
CA ASN A 35 9.01 -17.07 16.39
C ASN A 35 7.60 -17.69 16.38
N THR A 36 6.99 -17.77 15.18
CA THR A 36 6.23 -18.97 14.76
C THR A 36 6.69 -19.38 13.35
N ILE A 37 6.83 -20.69 13.18
CA ILE A 37 7.72 -21.41 12.27
C ILE A 37 7.25 -21.37 10.81
N HIS A 38 8.15 -21.02 9.88
CA HIS A 38 8.21 -21.60 8.52
C HIS A 38 9.59 -21.32 7.88
N GLY A 39 10.30 -22.40 7.54
CA GLY A 39 11.38 -22.41 6.54
C GLY A 39 12.70 -21.73 6.94
N SER A 40 13.72 -22.54 7.19
CA SER A 40 15.12 -22.11 7.13
C SER A 40 15.45 -21.67 5.70
N ALA A 41 15.32 -20.38 5.42
CA ALA A 41 16.04 -19.73 4.33
C ALA A 41 16.76 -18.54 4.95
N ASP A 42 18.07 -18.52 4.77
CA ASP A 42 18.98 -17.45 5.15
C ASP A 42 18.48 -16.13 4.54
N LYS A 43 17.71 -15.36 5.31
CA LYS A 43 17.28 -14.03 4.89
C LYS A 43 18.46 -13.11 5.12
N GLN A 44 19.38 -13.10 4.17
CA GLN A 44 20.16 -11.91 3.92
C GLN A 44 19.14 -10.79 3.71
N GLN A 45 19.13 -9.85 4.65
CA GLN A 45 18.40 -8.61 4.53
C GLN A 45 19.10 -7.82 3.42
N MET A 46 18.80 -8.19 2.18
CA MET A 46 19.22 -7.47 1.01
C MET A 46 18.52 -6.12 1.13
N ASN A 47 19.29 -5.08 1.40
CA ASN A 47 18.83 -3.72 1.18
C ASN A 47 18.39 -3.67 -0.28
N THR A 48 17.09 -3.78 -0.51
CA THR A 48 16.51 -3.66 -1.84
C THR A 48 16.68 -2.21 -2.24
N VAL A 49 17.86 -1.87 -2.76
CA VAL A 49 18.01 -0.70 -3.60
C VAL A 49 17.03 -0.96 -4.73
N THR A 50 15.88 -0.29 -4.71
CA THR A 50 14.94 -0.28 -5.82
C THR A 50 15.62 0.46 -6.94
N ARG A 51 16.52 -0.23 -7.65
CA ARG A 51 17.06 0.27 -8.90
C ARG A 51 15.88 0.35 -9.85
N GLU A 52 15.48 1.57 -10.17
CA GLU A 52 14.55 1.80 -11.27
C GLU A 52 15.19 1.24 -12.53
N LEU A 53 14.48 0.32 -13.18
CA LEU A 53 14.94 -0.28 -14.42
C LEU A 53 14.49 0.60 -15.57
N GLU A 54 15.43 0.90 -16.47
CA GLU A 54 15.12 1.59 -17.71
C GLU A 54 14.37 0.67 -18.69
N ASP A 55 13.59 1.24 -19.60
CA ASP A 55 12.74 0.48 -20.53
C ASP A 55 13.50 -0.54 -21.40
N TYR A 56 14.77 -0.25 -21.72
CA TYR A 56 15.62 -1.19 -22.48
C TYR A 56 16.07 -2.39 -21.64
N GLN A 57 16.08 -2.26 -20.31
CA GLN A 57 16.41 -3.32 -19.36
C GLN A 57 15.19 -4.23 -19.10
N LEU A 58 13.99 -3.75 -19.40
CA LEU A 58 12.76 -4.53 -19.24
C LEU A 58 12.64 -5.61 -20.35
N PRO A 59 12.12 -6.81 -20.00
CA PRO A 59 11.69 -7.78 -20.98
C PRO A 59 10.68 -7.19 -21.98
N LEU A 60 10.73 -7.65 -23.23
CA LEU A 60 9.93 -7.13 -24.34
C LEU A 60 8.44 -6.96 -24.03
N LYS A 61 7.83 -7.90 -23.29
CA LYS A 61 6.41 -7.87 -22.92
C LYS A 61 6.01 -6.76 -21.93
N PHE A 62 7.00 -6.19 -21.22
CA PHE A 62 6.80 -5.12 -20.24
C PHE A 62 7.33 -3.78 -20.75
N ARG A 63 7.97 -3.75 -21.92
CA ARG A 63 8.45 -2.50 -22.53
C ARG A 63 7.25 -1.74 -23.09
N ARG A 64 7.29 -0.41 -22.95
CA ARG A 64 6.30 0.48 -23.56
C ARG A 64 6.40 0.41 -25.08
N LEU A 65 5.26 0.48 -25.76
CA LEU A 65 5.22 0.57 -27.21
C LEU A 65 5.50 2.03 -27.64
N PRO A 66 6.14 2.25 -28.81
CA PRO A 66 6.22 3.57 -29.41
C PRO A 66 4.81 4.11 -29.69
N LEU A 67 4.59 5.40 -29.41
CA LEU A 67 3.33 6.07 -29.70
C LEU A 67 3.16 6.19 -31.22
N GLY A 68 1.98 5.83 -31.73
CA GLY A 68 1.61 6.01 -33.14
C GLY A 68 0.99 7.39 -33.41
N ASP A 69 0.97 7.83 -34.68
CA ASP A 69 0.46 9.15 -35.06
C ASP A 69 -0.99 9.40 -34.61
N SER A 70 -1.87 8.40 -34.75
CA SER A 70 -3.27 8.50 -34.31
C SER A 70 -3.41 8.62 -32.80
N GLU A 71 -2.53 7.94 -32.05
CA GLU A 71 -2.49 8.02 -30.59
C GLU A 71 -1.97 9.39 -30.14
N ILE A 72 -0.93 9.89 -30.81
CA ILE A 72 -0.38 11.23 -30.58
C ILE A 72 -1.46 12.29 -30.82
N GLU A 73 -2.20 12.19 -31.94
CA GLU A 73 -3.29 13.11 -32.23
C GLU A 73 -4.40 13.05 -31.18
N ALA A 74 -4.83 11.84 -30.80
CA ALA A 74 -5.85 11.66 -29.76
C ALA A 74 -5.40 12.22 -28.40
N ILE A 75 -4.12 12.10 -28.04
CA ILE A 75 -3.56 12.73 -26.83
C ILE A 75 -3.58 14.25 -26.96
N ASN A 76 -3.14 14.79 -28.11
CA ASN A 76 -3.08 16.22 -28.35
C ASN A 76 -4.47 16.87 -28.41
N SER A 77 -5.49 16.15 -28.89
CA SER A 77 -6.89 16.60 -28.91
C SER A 77 -7.61 16.42 -27.57
N GLY A 78 -6.94 15.82 -26.57
CA GLY A 78 -7.52 15.56 -25.25
C GLY A 78 -8.52 14.40 -25.23
N GLY A 79 -8.43 13.47 -26.18
CA GLY A 79 -9.31 12.31 -26.29
C GLY A 79 -10.68 12.62 -26.88
N CYS A 80 -10.89 13.82 -27.41
CA CYS A 80 -12.07 14.16 -28.19
C CYS A 80 -11.78 13.79 -29.65
N ILE A 81 -12.11 12.55 -30.01
CA ILE A 81 -12.14 12.01 -31.38
C ILE A 81 -13.57 11.62 -31.74
#